data_AF-A0A842NN87-F1
#
_entry.id   AF-A0A842NN87-F1
#
_cell.length_a   1.000
_cell.length_b   1.000
_cell.length_c   1.000
_cell.angle_alpha   90.00
_cell.angle_beta   90.00
_cell.angle_gamma   90.00
#
_symmetry.space_group_name_H-M   'P 1'
#
loop_
_entity.id
_entity.type
_entity.pdbx_description
1 polymer ?
#
loop_
_entity_poly.entity_id
_entity_poly.type
_entity_poly.pdbx_seq_one_letter_code
_entity_poly.pdbx_strand_id
1 'polypeptide(L)'
;MKTSEKTFFTLAVVFLIAVIIIAPLRFFVFNESYYYSQFDKNNVNVDEQEEILDNLLLFFKGEESLAYFTEEEQSHLEDVKALLNKFFFSLYISVLLFFISIIILFFINKKQFKDYIPKIVFLSGLVSFTIIVLFFLASLNFSMTFKGFHKLFFSQGNYLFPESSLLITLFPAAFFKSFFLRLMLSSFLLSIIAMALQLILNKMKK
;
A
#
# COMPACT_ATOMS: atom_id res chain seq x y z
N MET A 1 -31.09 7.70 8.03
CA MET A 1 -29.96 8.65 8.05
C MET A 1 -30.33 9.87 7.23
N LYS A 2 -30.12 11.07 7.79
CA LYS A 2 -30.23 12.35 7.06
C LYS A 2 -29.15 12.41 5.96
N THR A 3 -29.30 13.27 4.96
CA THR A 3 -28.35 13.39 3.84
C THR A 3 -26.91 13.64 4.32
N SER A 4 -26.72 14.55 5.28
CA SER A 4 -25.40 14.84 5.86
C SER A 4 -24.76 13.64 6.56
N GLU A 5 -25.54 12.87 7.33
CA GLU A 5 -25.06 11.64 7.98
C GLU A 5 -24.59 10.62 6.95
N LYS A 6 -25.35 10.43 5.85
CA LYS A 6 -24.99 9.50 4.78
C LYS A 6 -23.68 9.90 4.13
N THR A 7 -23.47 11.19 3.87
CA THR A 7 -22.23 11.70 3.27
C THR A 7 -21.01 11.36 4.12
N PHE A 8 -21.00 11.77 5.40
CA PHE A 8 -19.82 11.53 6.27
C PHE A 8 -19.63 10.05 6.61
N PHE A 9 -20.71 9.26 6.67
CA PHE A 9 -20.61 7.82 6.78
C PHE A 9 -19.91 7.20 5.56
N THR A 10 -20.33 7.57 4.35
CA THR A 10 -19.70 7.07 3.11
C THR A 10 -18.26 7.52 2.99
N LEU A 11 -17.95 8.78 3.33
CA LEU A 11 -16.57 9.29 3.34
C LEU A 11 -15.69 8.50 4.32
N ALA A 12 -16.17 8.25 5.54
CA ALA A 12 -15.44 7.43 6.50
C ALA A 12 -15.19 6.02 5.95
N VAL A 13 -16.16 5.40 5.28
CA VAL A 13 -15.98 4.08 4.66
C VAL A 13 -14.90 4.12 3.58
N VAL A 14 -14.96 5.08 2.66
CA VAL A 14 -14.01 5.23 1.54
C VAL A 14 -12.59 5.48 2.03
N PHE A 15 -12.40 6.38 2.98
CA PHE A 15 -11.07 6.67 3.50
C PHE A 15 -10.48 5.51 4.29
N LEU A 16 -11.30 4.76 5.05
CA LEU A 16 -10.82 3.57 5.72
C LEU A 16 -10.44 2.44 4.74
N ILE A 17 -11.15 2.31 3.60
CA ILE A 17 -10.76 1.39 2.51
C ILE A 17 -9.36 1.75 1.99
N ALA A 18 -9.12 3.03 1.70
CA ALA A 18 -7.82 3.52 1.23
C ALA A 18 -6.71 3.23 2.26
N VAL A 19 -6.97 3.43 3.55
CA VAL A 19 -6.02 3.11 4.62
C VAL A 19 -5.70 1.61 4.65
N ILE A 20 -6.70 0.72 4.61
CA ILE A 20 -6.51 -0.74 4.64
C ILE A 20 -5.65 -1.23 3.45
N ILE A 21 -5.83 -0.63 2.27
CA ILE A 21 -5.12 -1.04 1.05
C ILE A 21 -3.70 -0.44 0.99
N ILE A 22 -3.53 0.84 1.35
CA ILE A 22 -2.27 1.57 1.13
C ILE A 22 -1.30 1.43 2.32
N ALA A 23 -1.79 1.27 3.56
CA ALA A 23 -0.91 1.22 4.73
C ALA A 23 0.17 0.11 4.66
N PRO A 24 -0.13 -1.12 4.18
CA PRO A 24 0.89 -2.14 4.00
C PRO A 24 2.02 -1.73 3.04
N LEU A 25 1.71 -0.99 1.97
CA LEU A 25 2.73 -0.51 1.02
C LEU A 25 3.78 0.32 1.75
N ARG A 26 3.35 1.33 2.52
CA ARG A 26 4.26 2.17 3.30
C ARG A 26 5.07 1.36 4.32
N PHE A 27 4.44 0.38 4.96
CA PHE A 27 5.14 -0.47 5.92
C PHE A 27 6.25 -1.29 5.26
N PHE A 28 5.97 -1.97 4.15
CA PHE A 28 6.94 -2.87 3.51
C PHE A 28 8.02 -2.15 2.71
N VAL A 29 7.74 -0.98 2.13
CA VAL A 29 8.77 -0.17 1.43
C VAL A 29 9.92 0.20 2.38
N PHE A 30 9.64 0.48 3.65
CA PHE A 30 10.66 0.86 4.63
C PHE A 30 10.95 -0.25 5.64
N ASN A 31 10.71 -1.50 5.27
CA ASN A 31 11.04 -2.65 6.11
C ASN A 31 12.32 -3.33 5.59
N GLU A 32 13.48 -2.85 6.01
CA GLU A 32 14.79 -3.40 5.64
C GLU A 32 14.88 -4.92 5.82
N SER A 33 14.36 -5.45 6.94
CA SER A 33 14.37 -6.89 7.19
C SER A 33 13.62 -7.71 6.13
N TYR A 34 12.60 -7.13 5.50
CA TYR A 34 11.91 -7.76 4.38
C TYR A 34 12.81 -7.84 3.16
N TYR A 35 13.54 -6.78 2.84
CA TYR A 35 14.47 -6.73 1.70
C TYR A 35 15.60 -7.73 1.88
N TYR A 36 16.27 -7.74 3.03
CA TYR A 36 17.33 -8.72 3.33
C TYR A 36 16.82 -10.16 3.18
N SER A 37 15.64 -10.47 3.73
CA SER A 37 15.03 -11.79 3.54
C SER A 37 14.74 -12.13 2.07
N GLN A 38 14.45 -11.14 1.22
CA GLN A 38 14.27 -11.37 -0.21
C GLN A 38 15.60 -11.51 -0.95
N PHE A 39 16.64 -10.77 -0.57
CA PHE A 39 17.97 -10.92 -1.17
C PHE A 39 18.49 -12.35 -0.97
N ASP A 40 18.37 -12.88 0.26
CA ASP A 40 18.70 -14.28 0.56
C ASP A 40 17.90 -15.27 -0.30
N LYS A 41 16.58 -15.09 -0.35
CA LYS A 41 15.68 -16.01 -1.08
C LYS A 41 15.89 -16.02 -2.59
N ASN A 42 16.34 -14.89 -3.14
CA ASN A 42 16.57 -14.73 -4.57
C ASN A 42 18.05 -14.92 -4.95
N ASN A 43 18.92 -15.28 -4.00
CA ASN A 43 20.36 -15.42 -4.20
C ASN A 43 21.00 -14.16 -4.83
N VAL A 44 20.58 -12.99 -4.35
CA VAL A 44 21.21 -11.72 -4.76
C VAL A 44 22.66 -11.74 -4.29
N ASN A 45 23.59 -11.49 -5.21
CA ASN A 45 25.02 -11.49 -4.96
C ASN A 45 25.63 -10.25 -5.60
N VAL A 46 25.56 -9.14 -4.87
CA VAL A 46 26.10 -7.84 -5.25
C VAL A 46 27.00 -7.36 -4.13
N ASP A 47 28.20 -6.89 -4.47
CA ASP A 47 29.10 -6.28 -3.50
C ASP A 47 28.42 -5.07 -2.85
N GLU A 48 28.55 -4.93 -1.53
CA GLU A 48 27.97 -3.79 -0.78
C GLU A 48 26.44 -3.67 -0.90
N GLN A 49 25.72 -4.77 -1.18
CA GLN A 49 24.26 -4.76 -1.35
C GLN A 49 23.46 -4.13 -0.20
N GLU A 50 23.97 -4.19 1.03
CA GLU A 50 23.34 -3.56 2.20
C GLU A 50 23.45 -2.02 2.12
N GLU A 51 24.63 -1.51 1.78
CA GLU A 51 24.89 -0.07 1.59
C GLU A 51 24.08 0.50 0.43
N ILE A 52 23.98 -0.25 -0.68
CA ILE A 52 23.17 0.13 -1.84
C ILE A 52 21.67 0.19 -1.46
N LEU A 53 21.19 -0.78 -0.67
CA LEU A 53 19.81 -0.79 -0.18
C LEU A 53 19.55 0.40 0.75
N ASP A 54 20.45 0.68 1.69
CA ASP A 54 20.31 1.79 2.62
C ASP A 54 20.26 3.14 1.87
N ASN A 55 21.16 3.36 0.91
CA ASN A 55 21.14 4.54 0.05
C ASN A 55 19.81 4.66 -0.74
N LEU A 56 19.30 3.55 -1.28
CA LEU A 56 18.00 3.54 -1.98
C LEU A 56 16.83 3.90 -1.04
N LEU A 57 16.81 3.35 0.17
CA LEU A 57 15.74 3.61 1.14
C LEU A 57 15.80 5.05 1.69
N LEU A 58 17.00 5.58 1.94
CA LEU A 58 17.23 6.99 2.30
C LEU A 58 16.83 7.92 1.15
N PHE A 59 17.13 7.55 -0.09
CA PHE A 59 16.65 8.26 -1.26
C PHE A 59 15.11 8.30 -1.31
N PHE A 60 14.42 7.19 -1.04
CA PHE A 60 12.95 7.17 -0.95
C PHE A 60 12.39 7.99 0.21
N LYS A 61 13.14 8.17 1.30
CA LYS A 61 12.81 9.11 2.38
C LYS A 61 13.07 10.57 2.00
N GLY A 62 13.83 10.82 0.94
CA GLY A 62 14.26 12.16 0.52
C GLY A 62 15.47 12.67 1.30
N GLU A 63 16.24 11.77 1.91
CA GLU A 63 17.39 12.08 2.77
C GLU A 63 18.72 12.01 2.01
N GLU A 64 18.79 11.25 0.91
CA GLU A 64 19.99 11.09 0.09
C GLU A 64 19.70 11.13 -1.42
N SER A 65 20.75 11.30 -2.23
CA SER A 65 20.77 11.06 -3.68
C SER A 65 21.19 9.62 -3.98
N LEU A 66 20.76 9.07 -5.11
CA LEU A 66 21.19 7.75 -5.57
C LEU A 66 22.63 7.78 -6.07
N ALA A 67 23.52 7.03 -5.41
CA ALA A 67 24.95 7.03 -5.73
C ALA A 67 25.38 5.85 -6.63
N TYR A 68 24.71 4.70 -6.52
CA TYR A 68 25.19 3.42 -7.10
C TYR A 68 24.55 3.07 -8.44
N PHE A 69 23.41 3.67 -8.78
CA PHE A 69 22.63 3.33 -9.97
C PHE A 69 23.09 4.14 -11.19
N THR A 70 22.94 3.57 -12.39
CA THR A 70 23.18 4.29 -13.66
C THR A 70 22.18 5.44 -13.86
N GLU A 71 22.46 6.40 -14.76
CA GLU A 71 21.54 7.51 -15.04
C GLU A 71 20.14 7.04 -15.47
N GLU A 72 20.06 5.96 -16.26
CA GLU A 72 18.78 5.38 -16.70
C GLU A 72 18.00 4.76 -15.53
N GLU A 73 18.69 4.04 -14.63
CA GLU A 73 18.10 3.45 -13.43
C GLU A 73 17.65 4.53 -12.43
N GLN A 74 18.46 5.58 -12.27
CA GLN A 74 18.10 6.74 -11.44
C GLN A 74 16.85 7.45 -11.98
N SER A 75 16.74 7.64 -13.30
CA SER A 75 15.55 8.22 -13.92
C SER A 75 14.30 7.43 -13.57
N HIS A 76 14.37 6.09 -13.62
CA HIS A 76 13.25 5.24 -13.22
C HIS A 76 12.94 5.32 -11.72
N LEU A 77 13.98 5.27 -10.88
CA LEU A 77 13.83 5.30 -9.43
C LEU A 77 13.27 6.65 -8.93
N GLU A 78 13.55 7.75 -9.61
CA GLU A 78 12.89 9.04 -9.37
C GLU A 78 11.37 8.97 -9.66
N ASP A 79 10.98 8.35 -10.77
CA ASP A 79 9.55 8.14 -11.08
C ASP A 79 8.88 7.24 -10.02
N VAL A 80 9.58 6.18 -9.58
CA VAL A 80 9.12 5.29 -8.51
C VAL A 80 8.95 6.05 -7.20
N LYS A 81 9.93 6.88 -6.81
CA LYS A 81 9.87 7.73 -5.62
C LYS A 81 8.69 8.69 -5.68
N ALA A 82 8.48 9.36 -6.83
CA ALA A 82 7.34 10.24 -7.03
C ALA A 82 6.00 9.49 -6.90
N LEU A 83 5.91 8.28 -7.42
CA LEU A 83 4.71 7.44 -7.28
C LEU A 83 4.47 6.99 -5.83
N LEU A 84 5.51 6.54 -5.13
CA LEU A 84 5.45 6.18 -3.72
C LEU A 84 4.99 7.36 -2.86
N ASN A 85 5.53 8.56 -3.10
CA ASN A 85 5.14 9.78 -2.41
C ASN A 85 3.66 10.12 -2.61
N LYS A 86 3.11 9.92 -3.83
CA LYS A 86 1.67 10.09 -4.08
C LYS A 86 0.83 9.10 -3.26
N PHE A 87 1.24 7.84 -3.18
CA PHE A 87 0.55 6.85 -2.33
C PHE A 87 0.64 7.19 -0.85
N PHE A 88 1.81 7.59 -0.35
CA PHE A 88 2.00 7.94 1.05
C PHE A 88 1.23 9.20 1.44
N PHE A 89 1.24 10.22 0.58
CA PHE A 89 0.42 11.41 0.77
C PHE A 89 -1.07 11.06 0.80
N SER A 90 -1.54 10.22 -0.13
CA SER A 90 -2.92 9.73 -0.15
C SER A 90 -3.28 8.97 1.13
N LEU A 91 -2.37 8.16 1.67
CA LEU A 91 -2.56 7.48 2.96
C LEU A 91 -2.74 8.47 4.10
N TYR A 92 -1.85 9.46 4.26
CA TYR A 92 -1.94 10.43 5.34
C TYR A 92 -3.22 11.27 5.28
N ILE A 93 -3.58 11.73 4.08
CA ILE A 93 -4.84 12.45 3.86
C ILE A 93 -6.05 11.55 4.14
N SER A 94 -6.01 10.28 3.75
CA SER A 94 -7.09 9.33 4.05
C SER A 94 -7.25 9.11 5.56
N VAL A 95 -6.16 8.95 6.31
CA VAL A 95 -6.22 8.85 7.77
C VAL A 95 -6.84 10.11 8.38
N LEU A 96 -6.38 11.30 7.96
CA LEU A 96 -6.90 12.58 8.44
C LEU A 96 -8.41 12.73 8.16
N LEU A 97 -8.82 12.51 6.90
CA LEU A 97 -10.20 12.67 6.47
C LEU A 97 -11.12 11.59 7.04
N PHE A 98 -10.61 10.38 7.32
CA PHE A 98 -11.32 9.37 8.08
C PHE A 98 -11.70 9.90 9.47
N PHE A 99 -10.72 10.37 10.25
CA PHE A 99 -10.98 10.88 11.60
C PHE A 99 -11.88 12.12 11.60
N ILE A 100 -11.68 13.05 10.66
CA ILE A 100 -12.58 14.21 10.50
C ILE A 100 -14.03 13.74 10.23
N SER A 101 -14.21 12.76 9.34
CA SER A 101 -15.54 12.21 9.04
C SER A 101 -16.19 11.57 10.26
N ILE A 102 -15.42 10.83 11.07
CA ILE A 102 -15.89 10.23 12.33
C ILE A 102 -16.29 11.31 13.34
N ILE A 103 -15.46 12.33 13.54
CA ILE A 103 -15.72 13.43 14.47
C ILE A 103 -16.99 14.18 14.07
N ILE A 104 -17.14 14.54 12.79
CA ILE A 104 -18.34 15.23 12.29
C ILE A 104 -19.58 14.35 12.48
N LEU A 105 -19.48 13.06 12.15
CA LEU A 105 -20.59 12.12 12.31
C LEU A 105 -21.04 11.99 13.78
N PHE A 106 -20.10 12.03 14.74
CA PHE A 106 -20.40 12.09 16.17
C PHE A 106 -21.22 13.33 16.53
N PHE A 107 -20.81 14.51 16.06
CA PHE A 107 -21.51 15.75 16.38
C PHE A 107 -22.88 15.87 15.69
N ILE A 108 -23.06 15.31 14.49
CA ILE A 108 -24.35 15.32 13.78
C ILE A 108 -25.39 14.45 14.51
N ASN A 109 -25.00 13.25 14.98
CA ASN A 109 -25.95 12.32 15.58
C ASN A 109 -25.31 11.47 16.69
N LYS A 110 -25.09 12.11 17.85
CA LYS A 110 -24.53 11.48 19.06
C LYS A 110 -25.28 10.22 19.49
N LYS A 111 -26.61 10.20 19.33
CA LYS A 111 -27.45 9.07 19.76
C LYS A 111 -27.18 7.81 18.92
N GLN A 112 -27.08 7.94 17.60
CA GLN A 112 -26.87 6.81 16.68
C GLN A 112 -25.38 6.57 16.35
N PHE A 113 -24.46 7.42 16.80
CA PHE A 113 -23.03 7.31 16.50
C PHE A 113 -22.44 5.94 16.82
N LYS A 114 -22.80 5.37 17.98
CA LYS A 114 -22.36 4.02 18.38
C LYS A 114 -22.75 2.97 17.34
N ASP A 115 -23.86 3.17 16.61
CA ASP A 115 -24.31 2.25 15.56
C ASP A 115 -23.62 2.39 14.23
N TYR A 116 -23.00 3.54 13.96
CA TYR A 116 -22.28 3.79 12.72
C TYR A 116 -20.92 3.13 12.71
N ILE A 117 -20.15 3.21 13.81
CA ILE A 117 -18.76 2.72 13.83
C ILE A 117 -18.62 1.25 13.40
N PRO A 118 -19.38 0.28 13.94
CA PRO A 118 -19.24 -1.11 13.50
C PRO A 118 -19.60 -1.30 12.03
N LYS A 119 -20.58 -0.54 11.53
CA LYS A 119 -21.01 -0.59 10.11
C LYS A 119 -19.93 -0.02 9.19
N ILE A 120 -19.30 1.09 9.57
CA ILE A 120 -18.20 1.70 8.81
C ILE A 120 -17.05 0.69 8.70
N VAL A 121 -16.60 0.15 9.84
CA VAL A 121 -15.47 -0.79 9.89
C VAL A 121 -15.79 -2.06 9.10
N PHE A 122 -17.00 -2.62 9.24
CA PHE A 122 -17.40 -3.80 8.47
C PHE A 122 -17.47 -3.54 6.96
N LEU A 123 -18.12 -2.46 6.53
CA LEU A 123 -18.25 -2.14 5.11
C LEU A 123 -16.89 -1.85 4.47
N SER A 124 -16.02 -1.11 5.17
CA SER A 124 -14.66 -0.89 4.69
C SER A 124 -13.90 -2.20 4.57
N GLY A 125 -13.96 -3.08 5.58
CA GLY A 125 -13.34 -4.40 5.51
C GLY A 125 -13.88 -5.25 4.35
N LEU A 126 -15.21 -5.30 4.16
CA LEU A 126 -15.85 -6.08 3.10
C LEU A 126 -15.48 -5.58 1.69
N VAL A 127 -15.49 -4.27 1.47
CA VAL A 127 -15.13 -3.67 0.18
C VAL A 127 -13.64 -3.85 -0.09
N SER A 128 -12.77 -3.57 0.90
CA SER A 128 -11.33 -3.83 0.77
C SER A 128 -11.05 -5.30 0.45
N PHE A 129 -11.68 -6.24 1.17
CA PHE A 129 -11.58 -7.67 0.90
C PHE A 129 -11.92 -7.99 -0.56
N THR A 130 -13.03 -7.45 -1.06
CA THR A 130 -13.48 -7.69 -2.45
C THR A 130 -12.46 -7.17 -3.46
N ILE A 131 -11.96 -5.94 -3.27
CA ILE A 131 -10.94 -5.33 -4.14
C ILE A 131 -9.66 -6.18 -4.15
N ILE A 132 -9.21 -6.64 -2.98
CA ILE A 132 -7.97 -7.43 -2.84
C ILE A 132 -8.11 -8.80 -3.50
N VAL A 133 -9.28 -9.45 -3.38
CA VAL A 133 -9.54 -10.71 -4.09
C VAL A 133 -9.46 -10.50 -5.60
N LEU A 134 -10.00 -9.40 -6.14
CA LEU A 134 -9.90 -9.09 -7.56
C LEU A 134 -8.44 -8.84 -7.99
N PHE A 135 -7.65 -8.10 -7.21
CA PHE A 135 -6.23 -7.91 -7.48
C PHE A 135 -5.41 -9.21 -7.39
N PHE A 136 -5.75 -10.10 -6.45
CA PHE A 136 -5.13 -11.41 -6.36
C PHE A 136 -5.45 -12.28 -7.58
N LEU A 137 -6.69 -12.27 -8.07
CA LEU A 137 -7.05 -12.97 -9.31
C LEU A 137 -6.30 -12.39 -10.52
N ALA A 138 -6.17 -11.06 -10.59
CA ALA A 138 -5.41 -10.41 -11.65
C ALA A 138 -3.92 -10.80 -11.61
N SER A 139 -3.35 -11.06 -10.42
CA SER A 139 -1.93 -11.40 -10.25
C SER A 139 -1.58 -12.87 -10.52
N LEU A 140 -2.57 -13.72 -10.81
CA LEU A 140 -2.32 -15.09 -11.28
C LEU A 140 -1.44 -15.12 -12.53
N ASN A 141 -1.55 -14.10 -13.39
CA ASN A 141 -0.58 -13.82 -14.44
C ASN A 141 0.27 -12.59 -14.07
N PHE A 142 1.19 -12.78 -13.12
CA PHE A 142 2.03 -11.69 -12.60
C PHE A 142 2.78 -10.92 -13.69
N SER A 143 3.25 -11.58 -14.76
CA SER A 143 3.93 -10.90 -15.86
C SER A 143 3.01 -9.89 -16.57
N MET A 144 1.76 -10.28 -16.84
CA MET A 144 0.76 -9.38 -17.41
C MET A 144 0.42 -8.24 -16.46
N THR A 145 0.23 -8.53 -15.17
CA THR A 145 -0.05 -7.51 -14.14
C THR A 145 1.10 -6.51 -14.02
N PHE A 146 2.35 -7.00 -13.97
CA PHE A 146 3.55 -6.19 -13.86
C PHE A 146 3.67 -5.24 -15.06
N LYS A 147 3.51 -5.75 -16.28
CA LYS A 147 3.51 -4.92 -17.50
C LYS A 147 2.37 -3.90 -17.52
N GLY A 148 1.17 -4.30 -17.09
CA GLY A 148 0.00 -3.42 -17.01
C GLY A 148 0.20 -2.27 -16.03
N PHE A 149 0.73 -2.57 -14.84
CA PHE A 149 1.11 -1.58 -13.84
C PHE A 149 2.14 -0.59 -14.39
N HIS A 150 3.22 -1.09 -15.00
CA HIS A 150 4.27 -0.21 -15.51
C HIS A 150 3.82 0.63 -16.69
N LYS A 151 2.98 0.11 -17.59
CA LYS A 151 2.37 0.92 -18.66
C LYS A 151 1.46 2.03 -18.13
N LEU A 152 0.77 1.79 -17.01
CA LEU A 152 -0.13 2.78 -16.40
C LEU A 152 0.62 3.92 -15.73
N PHE A 153 1.70 3.60 -14.99
CA PHE A 153 2.41 4.59 -14.17
C PHE A 153 3.73 5.11 -14.78
N PHE A 154 4.32 4.37 -15.73
CA PHE A 154 5.57 4.68 -16.41
C PHE A 154 5.39 4.56 -17.94
N SER A 155 4.42 5.32 -18.48
CA SER A 155 4.03 5.26 -19.90
C SER A 155 5.16 5.66 -20.86
N GLN A 156 6.15 6.41 -20.39
CA GLN A 156 7.40 6.77 -21.08
C GLN A 156 8.32 5.56 -21.34
N GLY A 157 8.12 4.42 -20.66
CA GLY A 157 8.83 3.19 -20.95
C GLY A 157 10.22 3.03 -20.32
N ASN A 158 10.64 3.94 -19.45
CA ASN A 158 11.95 3.91 -18.77
C ASN A 158 12.04 2.90 -17.61
N TYR A 159 11.36 1.75 -17.70
CA TYR A 159 11.34 0.72 -16.64
C TYR A 159 11.91 -0.63 -17.09
N LEU A 160 12.43 -0.70 -18.32
CA LEU A 160 13.00 -1.91 -18.90
C LEU A 160 14.52 -1.81 -18.86
N PHE A 161 15.15 -2.77 -18.20
CA PHE A 161 16.60 -2.82 -18.03
C PHE A 161 17.15 -4.20 -18.43
N PRO A 162 18.43 -4.29 -18.85
CA PRO A 162 19.11 -5.57 -19.05
C PRO A 162 19.12 -6.41 -17.77
N GLU A 163 19.15 -7.74 -17.90
CA GLU A 163 19.24 -8.64 -16.73
C GLU A 163 20.52 -8.40 -15.90
N SER A 164 21.58 -7.87 -16.52
CA SER A 164 22.84 -7.52 -15.87
C SER A 164 22.82 -6.15 -15.18
N SER A 165 21.71 -5.40 -15.21
CA SER A 165 21.63 -4.12 -14.53
C SER A 165 21.64 -4.31 -13.01
N LEU A 166 22.16 -3.33 -12.27
CA LEU A 166 22.20 -3.38 -10.81
C LEU A 166 20.79 -3.50 -10.24
N LEU A 167 19.85 -2.71 -10.78
CA LEU A 167 18.45 -2.71 -10.34
C LEU A 167 17.79 -4.08 -10.52
N ILE A 168 17.97 -4.75 -11.66
CA ILE A 168 17.37 -6.07 -11.90
C ILE A 168 18.05 -7.16 -11.08
N THR A 169 19.36 -7.05 -10.85
CA THR A 169 20.10 -7.99 -10.01
C THR A 169 19.64 -7.93 -8.56
N LEU A 170 19.44 -6.72 -8.01
CA LEU A 170 18.93 -6.52 -6.65
C LEU A 170 17.43 -6.85 -6.52
N PHE A 171 16.63 -6.48 -7.52
CA PHE A 171 15.17 -6.65 -7.50
C PHE A 171 14.69 -7.50 -8.69
N PRO A 172 14.98 -8.81 -8.69
CA PRO A 172 14.52 -9.68 -9.76
C PRO A 172 12.98 -9.77 -9.78
N ALA A 173 12.39 -10.25 -10.88
CA ALA A 173 10.94 -10.37 -10.99
C ALA A 173 10.27 -11.15 -9.84
N ALA A 174 10.99 -12.13 -9.26
CA ALA A 174 10.57 -12.91 -8.11
C ALA A 174 10.48 -12.08 -6.81
N PHE A 175 11.34 -11.06 -6.63
CA PHE A 175 11.22 -10.06 -5.57
C PHE A 175 9.88 -9.33 -5.68
N PHE A 176 9.57 -8.74 -6.84
CA PHE A 176 8.34 -7.98 -7.03
C PHE A 176 7.08 -8.83 -6.89
N LYS A 177 7.12 -10.09 -7.34
CA LYS A 177 6.00 -11.04 -7.13
C LYS A 177 5.77 -11.29 -5.64
N SER A 178 6.84 -11.53 -4.89
CA SER A 178 6.78 -11.76 -3.45
C SER A 178 6.33 -10.50 -2.69
N PHE A 179 6.78 -9.33 -3.12
CA PHE A 179 6.38 -8.03 -2.56
C PHE A 179 4.89 -7.81 -2.78
N PHE A 180 4.41 -7.95 -4.01
CA PHE A 180 2.99 -7.83 -4.35
C PHE A 180 2.10 -8.78 -3.53
N LEU A 181 2.47 -10.07 -3.45
CA LEU A 181 1.72 -11.05 -2.66
C LEU A 181 1.71 -10.71 -1.17
N ARG A 182 2.81 -10.16 -0.64
CA ARG A 182 2.88 -9.69 0.75
C ARG A 182 1.92 -8.54 0.99
N LEU A 183 1.84 -7.56 0.09
CA LEU A 183 0.88 -6.46 0.16
C LEU A 183 -0.56 -6.99 0.19
N MET A 184 -0.89 -7.87 -0.76
CA MET A 184 -2.24 -8.46 -0.84
C MET A 184 -2.61 -9.23 0.42
N LEU A 185 -1.70 -10.07 0.93
CA LEU A 185 -1.93 -10.83 2.16
C LEU A 185 -2.14 -9.91 3.37
N SER A 186 -1.32 -8.87 3.53
CA SER A 186 -1.46 -7.94 4.65
C SER A 186 -2.75 -7.13 4.58
N SER A 187 -3.10 -6.59 3.42
CA SER A 187 -4.39 -5.90 3.24
C SER A 187 -5.58 -6.86 3.43
N PHE A 188 -5.45 -8.12 3.01
CA PHE A 188 -6.48 -9.15 3.21
C PHE A 188 -6.70 -9.39 4.70
N LEU A 189 -5.63 -9.61 5.46
CA LEU A 189 -5.71 -9.81 6.91
C LEU A 189 -6.29 -8.58 7.61
N LEU A 190 -5.89 -7.37 7.24
CA LEU A 190 -6.48 -6.13 7.78
C LEU A 190 -7.99 -6.02 7.49
N SER A 191 -8.42 -6.46 6.29
CA SER A 191 -9.84 -6.49 5.92
C SER A 191 -10.64 -7.46 6.78
N ILE A 192 -10.10 -8.67 7.02
CA ILE A 192 -10.71 -9.67 7.92
C ILE A 192 -10.74 -9.16 9.36
N ILE A 193 -9.66 -8.54 9.84
CA ILE A 193 -9.61 -7.93 11.17
C ILE A 193 -10.67 -6.84 11.30
N ALA A 194 -10.82 -5.96 10.32
CA ALA A 194 -11.87 -4.94 10.30
C ALA A 194 -13.27 -5.56 10.41
N MET A 195 -13.56 -6.58 9.60
CA MET A 195 -14.84 -7.29 9.68
C MET A 195 -15.06 -7.96 11.06
N ALA A 196 -14.02 -8.59 11.63
CA ALA A 196 -14.11 -9.24 12.94
C ALA A 196 -14.28 -8.23 14.09
N LEU A 197 -13.62 -7.06 14.01
CA LEU A 197 -13.74 -5.98 14.98
C LEU A 197 -15.20 -5.50 15.13
N GLN A 198 -16.00 -5.58 14.06
CA GLN A 198 -17.43 -5.28 14.15
C GLN A 198 -18.14 -6.11 15.24
N LEU A 199 -17.79 -7.40 15.39
CA LEU A 199 -18.40 -8.30 16.36
C LEU A 199 -18.11 -7.86 17.79
N ILE A 200 -16.87 -7.43 18.05
CA ILE A 200 -16.43 -6.91 19.34
C ILE A 200 -17.13 -5.58 19.64
N LEU A 201 -17.13 -4.66 18.68
CA LEU A 201 -17.76 -3.35 18.83
C LEU A 201 -19.27 -3.48 19.06
N ASN A 202 -19.94 -4.45 18.42
CA ASN A 202 -21.36 -4.72 18.66
C ASN A 202 -21.63 -5.28 20.06
N LYS A 203 -20.70 -6.05 20.66
CA LYS A 203 -20.83 -6.51 22.05
C LYS A 203 -20.68 -5.35 23.04
N MET A 204 -19.79 -4.39 22.78
CA MET A 204 -19.54 -3.22 23.63
C MET A 204 -20.66 -2.16 23.60
N LYS A 205 -21.66 -2.31 22.72
CA LYS A 205 -22.84 -1.45 22.70
C LYS A 205 -23.85 -1.77 23.80
N LYS A 206 -23.83 -3.00 24.31
CA LYS A 206 -24.65 -3.41 25.45
C LYS A 206 -24.15 -2.72 26.71
#